data_AF-A0A024QDI3-F1
#
_entry.id   AF-A0A024QDI3-F1
#
_cell.length_a   1.000
_cell.length_b   1.000
_cell.length_c   1.000
_cell.angle_alpha   90.00
_cell.angle_beta   90.00
_cell.angle_gamma   90.00
#
_symmetry.space_group_name_H-M   'P 1'
#
loop_
_entity.id
_entity.type
_entity.pdbx_description
1 polymer ?
#
loop_
_entity_poly.entity_id
_entity_poly.type
_entity_poly.pdbx_seq_one_letter_code
_entity_poly.pdbx_strand_id
1 'polypeptide(L)' 'MKLVRIILAIVGIALSSYGLITGKTGIILPYVLLSMGVMLLVMGMTEFQKRKPIAFTTFLAAGFSLFVGIYTL' A
#
# COMPACT_ATOMS: atom_id res chain seq x y z
N MET A 1 -0.91 7.95 13.02
CA MET A 1 -1.09 6.66 12.33
C MET A 1 -2.51 6.43 11.77
N LYS A 2 -3.59 6.63 12.54
CA LYS A 2 -4.98 6.48 12.02
C LYS A 2 -5.30 7.39 10.82
N LEU A 3 -4.96 8.68 10.91
CA LEU A 3 -5.22 9.66 9.85
C LEU A 3 -4.46 9.33 8.55
N VAL A 4 -3.15 9.08 8.63
CA VAL A 4 -2.32 8.67 7.48
C VAL A 4 -2.86 7.40 6.82
N ARG A 5 -3.27 6.41 7.63
CA ARG A 5 -3.88 5.17 7.13
C ARG A 5 -5.21 5.41 6.40
N ILE A 6 -6.04 6.33 6.91
CA ILE A 6 -7.31 6.70 6.27
C ILE A 6 -7.04 7.40 4.94
N ILE A 7 -6.11 8.36 4.90
CA ILE A 7 -5.75 9.08 3.68
C ILE A 7 -5.23 8.10 2.61
N LEU A 8 -4.31 7.21 2.98
CA LEU A 8 -3.76 6.19 2.06
C LEU A 8 -4.83 5.20 1.57
N ALA A 9 -5.79 4.83 2.44
CA ALA A 9 -6.90 3.98 2.04
C ALA A 9 -7.82 4.70 1.03
N ILE A 10 -8.14 5.97 1.26
CA ILE A 10 -8.96 6.78 0.33
C ILE A 10 -8.25 6.91 -1.01
N VAL A 11 -6.95 7.18 -1.03
CA VAL A 11 -6.14 7.26 -2.26
C VAL A 11 -6.14 5.93 -3.01
N GLY A 12 -5.92 4.81 -2.31
CA GLY A 12 -5.95 3.48 -2.92
C GLY A 12 -7.31 3.13 -3.53
N ILE A 13 -8.40 3.47 -2.84
CA ILE A 13 -9.78 3.27 -3.34
C ILE A 13 -10.02 4.15 -4.57
N ALA A 14 -9.67 5.43 -4.52
CA ALA A 14 -9.86 6.36 -5.63
C ALA A 14 -9.10 5.91 -6.89
N LEU A 15 -7.84 5.50 -6.74
CA LEU A 15 -7.03 4.96 -7.84
C LEU A 15 -7.64 3.67 -8.40
N SER A 16 -8.04 2.74 -7.53
CA SER A 16 -8.65 1.47 -7.96
C SER A 16 -9.98 1.71 -8.70
N SER A 17 -10.83 2.58 -8.18
CA SER A 17 -12.08 2.97 -8.83
C SER A 17 -11.83 3.66 -10.17
N TYR A 18 -10.84 4.55 -10.25
CA TYR A 18 -10.47 5.19 -11.50
C TYR A 18 -10.01 4.16 -12.55
N GLY A 19 -9.19 3.17 -12.15
CA GLY A 19 -8.74 2.11 -13.05
C GLY A 19 -9.85 1.19 -13.53
N LEU A 20 -10.79 0.86 -12.65
CA LEU A 20 -11.99 0.10 -12.99
C LEU A 20 -12.89 0.85 -13.97
N ILE A 21 -13.15 2.14 -13.73
CA ILE A 21 -14.04 2.95 -14.57
C ILE A 21 -13.41 3.21 -15.95
N THR A 22 -12.11 3.48 -16.00
CA THR A 22 -11.42 3.81 -17.26
C THR A 22 -10.94 2.58 -18.04
N GLY A 23 -11.06 1.37 -17.48
CA GLY A 23 -10.54 0.14 -18.08
C GLY A 23 -9.01 0.10 -18.17
N LYS A 24 -8.30 1.04 -17.52
CA LYS A 24 -6.83 1.17 -17.54
C LYS A 24 -6.18 0.54 -16.31
N THR A 25 -6.77 -0.53 -15.78
CA THR A 25 -6.36 -1.18 -14.54
C THR A 25 -4.88 -1.56 -14.55
N GLY A 26 -4.34 -2.03 -15.69
CA GLY A 26 -2.93 -2.39 -15.82
C GLY A 26 -1.95 -1.23 -15.57
N ILE A 27 -2.30 -0.02 -16.00
CA ILE A 27 -1.47 1.19 -15.83
C ILE A 27 -1.58 1.71 -14.39
N ILE A 28 -2.72 1.50 -13.74
CA ILE A 28 -3.03 2.06 -12.42
C ILE A 28 -2.63 1.11 -11.28
N LEU A 29 -2.54 -0.18 -11.57
CA LEU A 29 -2.06 -1.24 -10.66
C LEU A 29 -0.74 -0.90 -9.95
N PRO A 30 0.34 -0.46 -10.63
CA PRO A 30 1.59 -0.10 -9.94
C PRO A 30 1.39 1.04 -8.92
N TYR A 31 0.59 2.05 -9.26
CA TYR A 31 0.28 3.17 -8.35
C TYR A 31 -0.54 2.73 -7.14
N VAL A 32 -1.48 1.78 -7.33
CA VAL A 32 -2.24 1.18 -6.22
C VAL A 32 -1.31 0.35 -5.33
N LEU A 33 -0.41 -0.45 -5.93
CA LEU A 33 0.58 -1.26 -5.21
C LEU A 33 1.52 -0.39 -4.37
N LEU A 34 1.98 0.73 -4.92
CA LEU A 34 2.79 1.72 -4.21
C LEU A 34 2.04 2.29 -3.01
N SER A 35 0.78 2.72 -3.20
CA SER A 35 -0.06 3.24 -2.12
C SER A 35 -0.29 2.20 -1.01
N MET A 36 -0.53 0.94 -1.39
CA MET A 36 -0.66 -0.17 -0.44
C MET A 36 0.66 -0.49 0.29
N GLY A 37 1.80 -0.45 -0.42
CA GLY A 37 3.12 -0.65 0.17
C GLY A 37 3.44 0.39 1.26
N VAL A 38 3.15 1.67 1.00
CA VAL A 38 3.29 2.73 2.01
C VAL A 38 2.35 2.50 3.19
N MET A 39 1.11 2.08 2.95
CA MET A 39 0.15 1.76 4.03
C MET A 39 0.63 0.61 4.91
N LEU A 40 1.23 -0.42 4.30
CA LEU A 40 1.82 -1.57 5.00
C LEU A 40 3.06 -1.18 5.81
N LEU A 41 3.91 -0.26 5.32
CA LEU A 41 5.03 0.28 6.10
C LEU A 41 4.53 0.98 7.36
N VAL A 42 3.53 1.86 7.24
CA VAL A 42 2.95 2.59 8.38
C VAL A 42 2.34 1.61 9.39
N MET A 43 1.69 0.54 8.91
CA MET A 43 1.20 -0.55 9.76
C MET A 43 2.31 -1.31 10.47
N GLY A 44 3.36 -1.70 9.74
CA GLY A 44 4.52 -2.41 10.28
C GLY A 44 5.19 -1.61 11.39
N MET A 45 5.38 -0.30 11.20
CA MET A 45 5.88 0.59 12.24
C MET A 45 4.98 0.61 13.47
N THR A 46 3.65 0.69 13.32
CA THR A 46 2.73 0.66 14.47
C THR A 46 2.72 -0.66 15.22
N GLU A 47 2.80 -1.79 14.53
CA GLU A 47 2.79 -3.10 15.18
C GLU A 47 4.17 -3.44 15.78
N PHE A 48 5.25 -2.91 15.22
CA PHE A 48 6.59 -2.98 15.81
C PHE A 48 6.66 -2.25 17.15
N GLN A 49 6.05 -1.06 17.24
CA GLN A 49 5.91 -0.33 18.50
C GLN A 49 5.12 -1.13 19.56
N LYS A 50 4.17 -1.96 19.14
CA LYS A 50 3.40 -2.85 20.02
C LYS A 50 4.09 -4.20 20.30
N ARG A 51 5.34 -4.38 19.86
CA ARG A 51 6.12 -5.62 19.96
C ARG A 51 5.39 -6.85 19.41
N LYS A 52 4.56 -6.68 18.39
CA LYS A 52 3.88 -7.81 17.76
C LYS A 52 4.75 -8.43 16.67
N PRO A 53 4.84 -9.77 16.59
CA PRO A 53 5.64 -10.44 15.56
C PRO A 53 5.12 -10.18 14.14
N ILE A 54 3.84 -9.81 13.99
CA ILE A 54 3.23 -9.46 12.70
C ILE A 54 3.83 -8.21 12.05
N ALA A 55 4.63 -7.44 12.78
CA ALA A 55 5.38 -6.31 12.24
C ALA A 55 6.35 -6.76 11.14
N PHE A 56 7.03 -7.89 11.31
CA PHE A 56 8.00 -8.38 10.33
C PHE A 56 7.35 -8.77 9.01
N THR A 57 6.21 -9.46 9.07
CA THR A 57 5.48 -9.87 7.86
C THR A 57 4.90 -8.66 7.12
N THR A 58 4.41 -7.65 7.86
CA THR A 58 3.91 -6.41 7.26
C THR A 58 5.03 -5.56 6.65
N PHE A 59 6.21 -5.50 7.26
CA PHE A 59 7.40 -4.87 6.65
C PHE A 59 7.84 -5.58 5.38
N LEU A 60 7.87 -6.92 5.38
CA LEU A 60 8.25 -7.70 4.20
C LEU A 60 7.24 -7.50 3.05
N ALA A 61 5.95 -7.55 3.36
CA ALA A 61 4.88 -7.29 2.39
C ALA A 61 4.95 -5.86 1.83
N ALA A 62 5.32 -4.89 2.66
CA ALA A 62 5.51 -3.52 2.25
C ALA A 62 6.69 -3.36 1.28
N GLY A 63 7.85 -3.94 1.61
CA GLY A 63 9.03 -3.94 0.74
C GLY A 63 8.75 -4.59 -0.61
N PHE A 64 8.07 -5.74 -0.61
CA PHE A 64 7.66 -6.42 -1.83
C PHE A 64 6.70 -5.56 -2.68
N SER A 65 5.67 -4.98 -2.07
CA SER A 65 4.68 -4.16 -2.77
C SER A 65 5.31 -2.89 -3.39
N LEU A 66 6.26 -2.27 -2.68
CA LEU A 66 7.00 -1.12 -3.20
C LEU A 66 7.93 -1.52 -4.35
N PHE A 67 8.68 -2.62 -4.19
CA PHE A 67 9.58 -3.10 -5.22
C PHE A 67 8.83 -3.45 -6.52
N VAL A 68 7.75 -4.23 -6.43
CA VAL A 68 6.93 -4.62 -7.58
C VAL A 68 6.26 -3.39 -8.20
N GLY A 69 5.76 -2.46 -7.38
CA GLY A 69 5.15 -1.22 -7.86
C GLY A 69 6.11 -0.34 -8.65
N ILE A 70 7.37 -0.23 -8.22
CA ILE A 70 8.42 0.51 -8.94
C ILE A 70 8.86 -0.23 -10.20
N TYR A 71 9.04 -1.55 -10.13
CA TYR A 71 9.48 -2.36 -11.26
C TYR A 71 8.47 -2.42 -12.41
N THR A 72 7.17 -2.32 -12.09
CA THR A 72 6.07 -2.36 -13.07
C THR A 72 5.80 -1.01 -13.74
N LEU A 73 6.37 0.08 -13.20
CA LEU A 73 6.22 1.44 -13.72
C LEU A 73 7.07 1.64 -14.97
#